data_AF-A0A2K4AIV3-F1
#
_entry.id   AF-A0A2K4AIV3-F1
#
_cell.length_a   1.000
_cell.length_b   1.000
_cell.length_c   1.000
_cell.angle_alpha   90.00
_cell.angle_beta   90.00
_cell.angle_gamma   90.00
#
_symmetry.space_group_name_H-M   'P 1'
#
loop_
_entity.id
_entity.type
_entity.pdbx_description
1 polymer ?
#
loop_
_entity_poly.entity_id
_entity_poly.type
_entity_poly.pdbx_seq_one_letter_code
_entity_poly.pdbx_strand_id
1 'polypeptide(L)'
;MKLKTLAKATLALGLLTTGVITSEGQAVQAKEKQERVQHLYDIKDLHRYYSSESVEFRNVSGKIENYNGSNVVRFSQQNQNHQLFLLGKDKEKYKEGLEGQDVFVVQELIDPNGRLYTVGGVTKKNNKTSETNTPLFVNKVYGGNLDAAIDSFLINKEEVSLKELDFKIRKQLVEKYGLYKGTSKYGKITINMKDEKKVEIDLSDKLQFERMGDVLNSKDIKNIAVTMKKI
;
A
#
# COMPACT_ATOMS: atom_id res chain seq x y z
N MET A 1 -11.32 2.52 -22.69
CA MET A 1 -11.12 2.05 -21.29
C MET A 1 -10.59 3.22 -20.46
N LYS A 2 -11.01 3.44 -19.20
CA LYS A 2 -10.29 4.20 -18.11
C LYS A 2 -11.06 5.26 -17.28
N LEU A 3 -12.29 5.70 -17.60
CA LEU A 3 -13.00 6.66 -16.72
C LEU A 3 -13.51 6.08 -15.39
N LYS A 4 -13.97 4.82 -15.38
CA LYS A 4 -14.59 4.20 -14.19
C LYS A 4 -13.62 3.96 -13.03
N THR A 5 -12.35 3.65 -13.31
CA THR A 5 -11.36 3.42 -12.24
C THR A 5 -10.86 4.73 -11.64
N LEU A 6 -10.56 5.73 -12.48
CA LEU A 6 -10.20 7.06 -11.99
C LEU A 6 -11.29 7.58 -11.05
N ALA A 7 -12.56 7.45 -11.43
CA ALA A 7 -13.68 7.84 -10.57
C ALA A 7 -13.71 7.13 -9.20
N LYS A 8 -13.33 5.85 -9.08
CA LYS A 8 -13.33 5.13 -7.78
C LYS A 8 -12.17 5.54 -6.87
N ALA A 9 -10.96 5.66 -7.41
CA ALA A 9 -9.79 6.15 -6.66
C ALA A 9 -9.96 7.62 -6.27
N THR A 10 -10.46 8.46 -7.19
CA THR A 10 -10.85 9.86 -6.93
C THR A 10 -12.03 9.96 -5.99
N LEU A 11 -12.92 8.97 -5.88
CA LEU A 11 -14.01 8.98 -4.88
C LEU A 11 -13.50 8.58 -3.50
N ALA A 12 -12.61 7.59 -3.38
CA ALA A 12 -12.01 7.22 -2.09
C ALA A 12 -11.13 8.37 -1.54
N LEU A 13 -10.27 8.95 -2.39
CA LEU A 13 -9.52 10.16 -2.04
C LEU A 13 -10.42 11.41 -1.99
N GLY A 14 -11.49 11.45 -2.76
CA GLY A 14 -12.49 12.52 -2.80
C GLY A 14 -13.26 12.63 -1.50
N LEU A 15 -13.64 11.50 -0.90
CA LEU A 15 -14.23 11.44 0.43
C LEU A 15 -13.24 11.86 1.53
N LEU A 16 -11.96 11.51 1.36
CA LEU A 16 -10.87 12.00 2.23
C LEU A 16 -10.59 13.51 2.08
N THR A 17 -11.11 14.12 1.00
CA THR A 17 -10.83 15.52 0.61
C THR A 17 -12.10 16.36 0.47
N THR A 18 -13.26 15.90 0.97
CA THR A 18 -14.42 16.78 1.18
C THR A 18 -14.47 17.17 2.64
N GLY A 19 -13.79 18.27 2.98
CA GLY A 19 -13.66 18.82 4.33
C GLY A 19 -14.95 19.41 4.89
N VAL A 20 -16.01 18.61 5.05
CA VAL A 20 -17.17 18.96 5.89
C VAL A 20 -17.24 17.93 7.01
N ILE A 21 -16.37 18.09 8.01
CA ILE A 21 -16.48 17.36 9.28
C ILE A 21 -16.91 18.37 10.33
N THR A 22 -18.21 18.60 10.43
CA THR A 22 -18.82 19.35 11.53
C THR A 22 -19.82 18.43 12.22
N SER A 23 -19.33 17.36 12.86
CA SER A 23 -19.95 16.55 13.93
C SER A 23 -19.45 15.11 13.91
N GLU A 24 -19.46 14.44 15.07
CA GLU A 24 -19.09 13.03 15.22
C GLU A 24 -19.92 12.10 14.32
N GLY A 25 -21.19 12.43 14.06
CA GLY A 25 -22.06 11.66 13.17
C GLY A 25 -21.66 11.71 11.68
N GLN A 26 -21.10 12.82 11.20
CA GLN A 26 -20.64 12.95 9.82
C GLN A 26 -19.28 12.27 9.58
N ALA A 27 -18.41 12.27 10.61
CA ALA A 27 -17.13 11.54 10.56
C ALA A 27 -17.33 10.03 10.45
N VAL A 28 -18.30 9.47 11.18
CA VAL A 28 -18.69 8.05 11.10
C VAL A 28 -19.22 7.72 9.69
N GLN A 29 -20.09 8.56 9.13
CA GLN A 29 -20.60 8.36 7.76
C GLN A 29 -19.51 8.47 6.69
N ALA A 30 -18.55 9.38 6.83
CA ALA A 30 -17.42 9.51 5.92
C ALA A 30 -16.50 8.28 5.95
N LYS A 31 -16.19 7.78 7.15
CA LYS A 31 -15.41 6.55 7.35
C LYS A 31 -16.13 5.33 6.77
N GLU A 32 -17.42 5.16 7.03
CA GLU A 32 -18.22 4.08 6.43
C GLU A 32 -18.31 4.16 4.90
N LYS A 33 -18.34 5.38 4.34
CA LYS A 33 -18.40 5.59 2.90
C LYS A 33 -17.02 5.36 2.26
N GLN A 34 -15.93 5.67 2.96
CA GLN A 34 -14.56 5.37 2.58
C GLN A 34 -14.32 3.86 2.56
N GLU A 35 -14.67 3.14 3.64
CA GLU A 35 -14.60 1.67 3.69
C GLU A 35 -15.40 1.06 2.53
N ARG A 36 -16.63 1.55 2.28
CA ARG A 36 -17.43 1.08 1.15
C ARG A 36 -16.79 1.30 -0.21
N VAL A 37 -16.17 2.46 -0.47
CA VAL A 37 -15.55 2.74 -1.78
C VAL A 37 -14.22 2.01 -1.94
N GLN A 38 -13.48 1.82 -0.85
CA GLN A 38 -12.30 0.97 -0.82
C GLN A 38 -12.66 -0.48 -1.20
N HIS A 39 -13.79 -1.02 -0.75
CA HIS A 39 -14.23 -2.38 -1.07
C HIS A 39 -14.79 -2.61 -2.50
N LEU A 40 -14.73 -1.62 -3.39
CA LEU A 40 -15.26 -1.71 -4.77
C LEU A 40 -14.23 -2.14 -5.83
N TYR A 41 -13.03 -2.54 -5.43
CA TYR A 41 -12.02 -2.97 -6.40
C TYR A 41 -12.40 -4.32 -7.02
N ASP A 42 -12.68 -4.29 -8.32
CA ASP A 42 -12.83 -5.51 -9.09
C ASP A 42 -11.45 -6.15 -9.36
N ILE A 43 -11.44 -7.40 -9.81
CA ILE A 43 -10.19 -8.13 -10.05
C ILE A 43 -9.28 -7.42 -11.08
N LYS A 44 -9.87 -6.72 -12.07
CA LYS A 44 -9.12 -5.99 -13.10
C LYS A 44 -8.50 -4.73 -12.51
N ASP A 45 -9.20 -4.07 -11.58
CA ASP A 45 -8.70 -2.91 -10.88
C ASP A 45 -7.50 -3.27 -9.98
N LEU A 46 -7.59 -4.38 -9.24
CA LEU A 46 -6.48 -4.91 -8.43
C LEU A 46 -5.30 -5.34 -9.31
N HIS A 47 -5.57 -6.06 -10.41
CA HIS A 47 -4.52 -6.44 -11.37
C HIS A 47 -3.79 -5.20 -11.89
N ARG A 48 -4.52 -4.17 -12.33
CA ARG A 48 -3.90 -2.95 -12.88
C ARG A 48 -3.06 -2.22 -11.83
N TYR A 49 -3.55 -2.09 -10.61
CA TYR A 49 -2.81 -1.40 -9.54
C TYR A 49 -1.55 -2.18 -9.15
N TYR A 50 -1.65 -3.46 -8.84
CA TYR A 50 -0.50 -4.27 -8.40
C TYR A 50 0.45 -4.69 -9.54
N SER A 51 0.09 -4.41 -10.80
CA SER A 51 1.00 -4.51 -11.94
C SER A 51 1.70 -3.19 -12.28
N SER A 52 1.34 -2.08 -11.61
CA SER A 52 1.90 -0.77 -11.96
C SER A 52 3.38 -0.67 -11.60
N GLU A 53 4.03 0.39 -12.08
CA GLU A 53 5.34 0.77 -11.61
C GLU A 53 5.24 1.35 -10.18
N SER A 54 6.33 1.18 -9.44
CA SER A 54 6.55 1.77 -8.14
C SER A 54 7.94 2.40 -8.14
N VAL A 55 8.11 3.50 -7.41
CA VAL A 55 9.39 4.19 -7.29
C VAL A 55 9.74 4.35 -5.83
N GLU A 56 11.02 4.26 -5.51
CA GLU A 56 11.52 4.51 -4.16
C GLU A 56 12.40 5.76 -4.18
N PHE A 57 11.96 6.78 -3.46
CA PHE A 57 12.66 8.03 -3.32
C PHE A 57 13.41 8.08 -2.00
N ARG A 58 14.63 8.61 -2.04
CA ARG A 58 15.46 8.83 -0.85
C ARG A 58 15.58 10.31 -0.55
N ASN A 59 15.86 10.62 0.71
CA ASN A 59 16.12 11.97 1.17
C ASN A 59 14.98 12.95 0.81
N VAL A 60 13.73 12.51 0.99
CA VAL A 60 12.55 13.33 0.76
C VAL A 60 12.33 14.24 1.97
N SER A 61 12.20 15.53 1.70
CA SER A 61 11.88 16.54 2.71
C SER A 61 10.74 17.42 2.23
N GLY A 62 9.94 17.90 3.17
CA GLY A 62 8.80 18.78 2.88
C GLY A 62 7.98 19.05 4.13
N LYS A 63 7.37 20.23 4.19
CA LYS A 63 6.50 20.61 5.31
C LYS A 63 5.14 19.95 5.17
N ILE A 64 4.45 19.77 6.29
CA ILE A 64 3.03 19.40 6.27
C ILE A 64 2.22 20.57 5.70
N GLU A 65 1.35 20.23 4.75
CA GLU A 65 0.28 21.08 4.25
C GLU A 65 -1.06 20.41 4.54
N ASN A 66 -2.11 21.22 4.72
CA ASN A 66 -3.46 20.72 4.74
C ASN A 66 -4.00 20.65 3.31
N TYR A 67 -4.53 19.49 2.93
CA TYR A 67 -5.30 19.32 1.70
C TYR A 67 -6.65 18.73 2.05
N ASN A 68 -7.64 19.61 2.11
CA ASN A 68 -9.04 19.30 2.38
C ASN A 68 -9.25 18.41 3.64
N GLY A 69 -8.58 18.76 4.73
CA GLY A 69 -8.69 18.03 6.01
C GLY A 69 -7.67 16.89 6.18
N SER A 70 -6.94 16.53 5.13
CA SER A 70 -5.85 15.55 5.20
C SER A 70 -4.47 16.21 5.32
N ASN A 71 -3.55 15.59 6.06
CA ASN A 71 -2.15 16.01 6.11
C ASN A 71 -1.44 15.48 4.86
N VAL A 72 -0.80 16.38 4.11
CA VAL A 72 -0.02 16.02 2.94
C VAL A 72 1.38 16.62 2.99
N VAL A 73 2.32 15.96 2.32
CA VAL A 73 3.65 16.48 2.04
C VAL A 73 3.81 16.59 0.53
N ARG A 74 4.11 17.79 0.04
CA ARG A 74 4.41 18.01 -1.37
C ARG A 74 5.91 18.01 -1.58
N PHE A 75 6.37 17.27 -2.58
CA PHE A 75 7.77 17.20 -2.96
C PHE A 75 7.91 16.98 -4.47
N SER A 76 9.06 17.31 -5.02
CA SER A 76 9.37 17.11 -6.44
C SER A 76 10.62 16.25 -6.57
N GLN A 77 10.51 15.15 -7.31
CA GLN A 77 11.64 14.30 -7.69
C GLN A 77 11.39 13.75 -9.09
N GLN A 78 12.47 13.54 -9.86
CA GLN A 78 12.39 13.05 -11.26
C GLN A 78 11.46 13.88 -12.16
N ASN A 79 11.48 15.22 -12.03
CA ASN A 79 10.62 16.15 -12.77
C ASN A 79 9.10 15.93 -12.60
N GLN A 80 8.70 15.20 -11.55
CA GLN A 80 7.30 14.94 -11.22
C GLN A 80 6.99 15.53 -9.84
N ASN A 81 5.91 16.32 -9.76
CA ASN A 81 5.39 16.81 -8.49
C ASN A 81 4.53 15.72 -7.84
N HIS A 82 4.78 15.46 -6.56
CA HIS A 82 4.10 14.45 -5.77
C HIS A 82 3.29 15.11 -4.66
N GLN A 83 2.16 14.51 -4.33
CA GLN A 83 1.39 14.81 -3.13
C GLN A 83 1.23 13.52 -2.32
N LEU A 84 2.01 13.42 -1.25
CA LEU A 84 2.00 12.29 -0.33
C LEU A 84 0.99 12.54 0.78
N PHE A 85 0.00 11.67 0.91
CA PHE A 85 -0.98 11.68 1.98
C PHE A 85 -0.51 10.85 3.18
N LEU A 86 -0.66 11.40 4.38
CA LEU A 86 -0.35 10.76 5.66
C LEU A 86 -1.65 10.51 6.42
N LEU A 87 -2.13 9.26 6.39
CA LEU A 87 -3.49 8.89 6.81
C LEU A 87 -3.52 7.88 7.96
N GLY A 88 -2.38 7.27 8.29
CA GLY A 88 -2.25 6.23 9.31
C GLY A 88 -1.42 6.69 10.51
N LYS A 89 -0.62 5.76 11.04
CA LYS A 89 0.37 6.06 12.11
C LYS A 89 1.40 7.10 11.68
N ASP A 90 1.64 7.22 10.38
CA ASP A 90 2.53 8.21 9.76
C ASP A 90 2.03 9.65 9.94
N LYS A 91 0.72 9.87 10.08
CA LYS A 91 0.16 11.21 10.33
C LYS A 91 0.71 11.87 11.59
N GLU A 92 0.72 11.14 12.71
CA GLU A 92 1.25 11.66 13.98
C GLU A 92 2.78 11.61 14.00
N LYS A 93 3.38 10.54 13.45
CA LYS A 93 4.84 10.37 13.40
C LYS A 93 5.53 11.51 12.64
N TYR A 94 4.91 12.04 11.59
CA TYR A 94 5.49 13.08 10.73
C TYR A 94 4.69 14.39 10.77
N LYS A 95 4.11 14.74 11.92
CA LYS A 95 3.30 15.97 12.08
C LYS A 95 4.06 17.27 11.78
N GLU A 96 5.38 17.27 11.88
CA GLU A 96 6.25 18.42 11.58
C GLU A 96 6.75 18.43 10.11
N GLY A 97 6.49 17.35 9.38
CA GLY A 97 6.92 17.16 7.99
C GLY A 97 7.91 16.03 7.83
N LEU A 98 8.54 15.97 6.66
CA LEU A 98 9.63 15.07 6.35
C LEU A 98 10.96 15.82 6.31
N GLU A 99 11.98 15.16 6.86
CA GLU A 99 13.35 15.64 7.01
C GLU A 99 14.33 14.56 6.51
N GLY A 100 14.28 14.26 5.22
CA GLY A 100 15.21 13.34 4.57
C GLY A 100 14.85 11.86 4.72
N GLN A 101 13.57 11.53 4.92
CA GLN A 101 13.08 10.15 4.95
C GLN A 101 13.06 9.51 3.56
N ASP A 102 12.92 8.18 3.53
CA ASP A 102 12.69 7.45 2.29
C ASP A 102 11.18 7.26 2.08
N VAL A 103 10.72 7.32 0.83
CA VAL A 103 9.30 7.22 0.46
C VAL A 103 9.10 6.22 -0.67
N PHE A 104 8.32 5.17 -0.40
CA PHE A 104 7.87 4.22 -1.41
C PHE A 104 6.58 4.71 -2.08
N VAL A 105 6.67 5.04 -3.36
CA VAL A 105 5.61 5.66 -4.16
C VAL A 105 4.95 4.65 -5.07
N VAL A 106 3.61 4.61 -5.00
CA VAL A 106 2.75 3.94 -5.96
C VAL A 106 1.66 4.93 -6.34
N GLN A 107 1.46 5.14 -7.64
CA GLN A 107 0.49 6.12 -8.14
C GLN A 107 -0.95 5.69 -7.85
N GLU A 108 -1.65 6.52 -7.09
CA GLU A 108 -3.10 6.42 -6.89
C GLU A 108 -3.85 7.05 -8.06
N LEU A 109 -3.48 8.29 -8.40
CA LEU A 109 -4.00 9.07 -9.51
C LEU A 109 -3.05 10.24 -9.83
N ILE A 110 -3.32 10.94 -10.94
CA ILE A 110 -2.71 12.23 -11.25
C ILE A 110 -3.82 13.27 -11.20
N ASP A 111 -3.62 14.33 -10.44
CA ASP A 111 -4.60 15.41 -10.32
C ASP A 111 -4.59 16.36 -11.54
N PRO A 112 -5.59 17.24 -11.71
CA PRO A 112 -5.63 18.16 -12.83
C PRO A 112 -4.42 19.12 -12.94
N ASN A 113 -3.68 19.31 -11.83
CA ASN A 113 -2.47 20.12 -11.79
C ASN A 113 -1.21 19.28 -12.09
N GLY A 114 -1.38 18.04 -12.53
CA GLY A 114 -0.29 17.12 -12.86
C GLY A 114 0.41 16.53 -11.64
N ARG A 115 -0.13 16.65 -10.42
CA ARG A 115 0.49 16.08 -9.21
C ARG A 115 0.14 14.61 -9.06
N LEU A 116 1.14 13.78 -8.82
CA LEU A 116 1.01 12.35 -8.57
C LEU A 116 0.62 12.13 -7.11
N TYR A 117 -0.54 11.52 -6.88
CA TYR A 117 -1.03 11.22 -5.53
C TYR A 117 -0.54 9.85 -5.07
N THR A 118 0.00 9.80 -3.85
CA THR A 118 0.44 8.57 -3.18
C THR A 118 0.08 8.64 -1.70
N VAL A 119 -0.08 7.49 -1.06
CA VAL A 119 -0.48 7.39 0.36
C VAL A 119 0.56 6.57 1.13
N GLY A 120 1.03 7.10 2.26
CA GLY A 120 1.97 6.43 3.17
C GLY A 120 3.28 5.99 2.51
N GLY A 121 3.84 4.88 2.98
CA GLY A 121 5.09 4.33 2.43
C GLY A 121 6.35 5.05 2.91
N VAL A 122 6.25 5.86 3.98
CA VAL A 122 7.40 6.57 4.56
C VAL A 122 8.16 5.66 5.52
N THR A 123 9.47 5.58 5.36
CA THR A 123 10.38 4.90 6.28
C THR A 123 11.46 5.85 6.76
N LYS A 124 12.14 5.51 7.86
CA LYS A 124 13.38 6.18 8.26
C LYS A 124 14.37 6.20 7.10
N LYS A 125 15.34 7.12 7.15
CA LYS A 125 16.47 7.13 6.22
C LYS A 125 17.28 5.84 6.38
N ASN A 126 17.29 5.00 5.35
CA ASN A 126 18.05 3.75 5.36
C ASN A 126 19.50 4.02 4.94
N ASN A 127 20.45 3.84 5.87
CA ASN A 127 21.85 4.21 5.68
C ASN A 127 22.74 3.11 5.05
N LYS A 128 22.26 1.87 4.87
CA LYS A 128 23.02 0.76 4.27
C LYS A 128 22.13 -0.24 3.52
N THR A 129 22.72 -0.94 2.55
CA THR A 129 22.18 -2.13 1.88
C THR A 129 21.99 -3.26 2.90
N SER A 130 20.89 -3.22 3.65
CA SER A 130 20.43 -4.34 4.46
C SER A 130 19.62 -5.25 3.57
N GLU A 131 20.31 -6.18 2.91
CA GLU A 131 19.67 -7.20 2.09
C GLU A 131 19.23 -8.35 2.98
N THR A 132 17.92 -8.56 3.07
CA THR A 132 17.30 -9.69 3.78
C THR A 132 16.53 -10.50 2.78
N ASN A 133 16.98 -11.74 2.55
CA ASN A 133 16.22 -12.68 1.76
C ASN A 133 15.27 -13.45 2.68
N THR A 134 13.96 -13.22 2.52
CA THR A 134 12.92 -13.81 3.35
C THR A 134 12.24 -14.97 2.61
N PRO A 135 12.08 -16.15 3.23
CA PRO A 135 11.33 -17.25 2.63
C PRO A 135 9.89 -16.85 2.31
N LEU A 136 9.43 -17.14 1.10
CA LEU A 136 8.07 -16.90 0.62
C LEU A 136 7.41 -18.24 0.29
N PHE A 137 6.38 -18.61 1.04
CA PHE A 137 5.59 -19.81 0.80
C PHE A 137 4.30 -19.43 0.09
N VAL A 138 4.01 -19.99 -1.08
CA VAL A 138 2.80 -19.71 -1.86
C VAL A 138 1.96 -20.98 -1.99
N ASN A 139 0.79 -20.96 -1.37
CA ASN A 139 -0.18 -22.05 -1.39
C ASN A 139 -1.38 -21.65 -2.26
N LYS A 140 -1.60 -22.34 -3.37
CA LYS A 140 -2.80 -22.16 -4.20
C LYS A 140 -3.79 -23.28 -3.88
N VAL A 141 -5.00 -22.88 -3.50
CA VAL A 141 -6.09 -23.79 -3.14
C VAL A 141 -7.17 -23.72 -4.20
N TYR A 142 -7.49 -24.87 -4.80
CA TYR A 142 -8.48 -25.01 -5.86
C TYR A 142 -9.31 -26.28 -5.68
N GLY A 143 -10.60 -26.14 -5.39
CA GLY A 143 -11.54 -27.27 -5.37
C GLY A 143 -11.09 -28.46 -4.50
N GLY A 144 -10.34 -28.22 -3.41
CA GLY A 144 -9.78 -29.25 -2.54
C GLY A 144 -8.33 -29.65 -2.81
N ASN A 145 -7.78 -29.29 -3.98
CA ASN A 145 -6.37 -29.49 -4.31
C ASN A 145 -5.50 -28.35 -3.76
N LEU A 146 -4.29 -28.70 -3.30
CA LEU A 146 -3.26 -27.78 -2.82
C LEU A 146 -2.03 -27.87 -3.73
N ASP A 147 -1.64 -26.75 -4.31
CA ASP A 147 -0.35 -26.59 -4.99
C ASP A 147 0.50 -25.59 -4.21
N ALA A 148 1.65 -26.06 -3.73
CA ALA A 148 2.53 -25.29 -2.87
C ALA A 148 3.86 -25.03 -3.59
N ALA A 149 4.31 -23.79 -3.52
CA ALA A 149 5.60 -23.35 -4.03
C ALA A 149 6.41 -22.65 -2.94
N ILE A 150 7.72 -22.81 -3.00
CA ILE A 150 8.69 -22.10 -2.17
C ILE A 150 9.45 -21.14 -3.09
N ASP A 151 9.49 -19.88 -2.73
CA ASP A 151 10.21 -18.81 -3.40
C ASP A 151 10.92 -17.96 -2.36
N SER A 152 11.60 -16.92 -2.81
CA SER A 152 12.26 -15.98 -1.92
C SER A 152 11.77 -14.55 -2.20
N PHE A 153 11.80 -13.73 -1.17
CA PHE A 153 11.38 -12.33 -1.22
C PHE A 153 12.51 -11.44 -0.69
N LEU A 154 12.99 -10.57 -1.56
CA LEU A 154 14.14 -9.72 -1.27
C LEU A 154 13.72 -8.38 -0.68
N ILE A 155 14.30 -8.03 0.47
CA ILE A 155 14.11 -6.74 1.14
C ILE A 155 15.45 -6.04 1.24
N ASN A 156 15.58 -4.86 0.63
CA ASN A 156 16.86 -4.12 0.52
C ASN A 156 16.97 -2.94 1.50
N LYS A 157 16.26 -3.03 2.63
CA LYS A 157 16.15 -1.95 3.63
C LYS A 157 16.15 -2.49 5.04
N GLU A 158 16.53 -1.66 6.00
CA GLU A 158 16.43 -1.98 7.42
C GLU A 158 14.99 -1.84 7.93
N GLU A 159 14.34 -0.73 7.57
CA GLU A 159 12.92 -0.49 7.84
C GLU A 159 12.17 -0.46 6.52
N VAL A 160 11.11 -1.25 6.43
CA VAL A 160 10.26 -1.38 5.24
C VAL A 160 8.82 -1.04 5.60
N SER A 161 8.14 -0.29 4.74
CA SER A 161 6.72 0.01 4.97
C SER A 161 5.84 -1.19 4.63
N LEU A 162 4.71 -1.34 5.32
CA LEU A 162 3.72 -2.35 5.00
C LEU A 162 3.15 -2.17 3.60
N LYS A 163 3.05 -0.91 3.12
CA LYS A 163 2.71 -0.56 1.73
C LYS A 163 3.65 -1.23 0.74
N GLU A 164 4.96 -1.14 0.98
CA GLU A 164 5.96 -1.70 0.08
C GLU A 164 5.96 -3.23 0.09
N LEU A 165 5.86 -3.85 1.26
CA LEU A 165 5.72 -5.29 1.37
C LEU A 165 4.47 -5.78 0.63
N ASP A 166 3.31 -5.20 0.92
CA ASP A 166 2.05 -5.52 0.23
C ASP A 166 2.19 -5.41 -1.29
N PHE A 167 2.70 -4.27 -1.77
CA PHE A 167 2.81 -4.01 -3.20
C PHE A 167 3.76 -4.98 -3.90
N LYS A 168 4.98 -5.15 -3.38
CA LYS A 168 6.01 -6.00 -4.00
C LYS A 168 5.63 -7.48 -3.92
N ILE A 169 5.06 -7.96 -2.80
CA ILE A 169 4.58 -9.34 -2.68
C ILE A 169 3.47 -9.58 -3.71
N ARG A 170 2.45 -8.72 -3.77
CA ARG A 170 1.35 -8.90 -4.73
C ARG A 170 1.82 -8.79 -6.19
N LYS A 171 2.78 -7.92 -6.48
CA LYS A 171 3.38 -7.82 -7.82
C LYS A 171 4.07 -9.14 -8.23
N GLN A 172 4.90 -9.70 -7.35
CA GLN A 172 5.51 -11.03 -7.57
C GLN A 172 4.44 -12.13 -7.76
N LEU A 173 3.34 -12.09 -7.00
CA LEU A 173 2.21 -13.02 -7.14
C LEU A 173 1.46 -12.85 -8.47
N VAL A 174 1.30 -11.63 -8.97
CA VAL A 174 0.67 -11.35 -10.28
C VAL A 174 1.54 -11.86 -11.43
N GLU A 175 2.84 -11.65 -11.33
CA GLU A 175 3.84 -12.01 -12.35
C GLU A 175 4.07 -13.53 -12.41
N LYS A 176 4.38 -14.17 -11.28
CA LYS A 176 4.77 -15.59 -11.21
C LYS A 176 3.61 -16.56 -10.94
N TYR A 177 2.59 -16.12 -10.19
CA TYR A 177 1.58 -17.03 -9.64
C TYR A 177 0.17 -16.82 -10.17
N GLY A 178 -0.04 -15.82 -11.03
CA GLY A 178 -1.32 -15.54 -11.66
C GLY A 178 -2.36 -14.91 -10.71
N LEU A 179 -1.92 -14.20 -9.67
CA LEU A 179 -2.82 -13.39 -8.85
C LEU A 179 -3.51 -12.32 -9.72
N TYR A 180 -4.80 -12.09 -9.45
CA TYR A 180 -5.68 -11.20 -10.19
C TYR A 180 -5.87 -11.54 -11.68
N LYS A 181 -5.57 -12.77 -12.07
CA LYS A 181 -5.90 -13.33 -13.38
C LYS A 181 -6.97 -14.42 -13.22
N GLY A 182 -7.94 -14.46 -14.13
CA GLY A 182 -9.06 -15.41 -14.06
C GLY A 182 -9.90 -15.22 -12.80
N THR A 183 -9.95 -16.24 -11.93
CA THR A 183 -10.70 -16.23 -10.67
C THR A 183 -9.82 -16.17 -9.42
N SER A 184 -8.50 -16.01 -9.58
CA SER A 184 -7.53 -15.90 -8.48
C SER A 184 -7.54 -14.49 -7.88
N LYS A 185 -8.57 -14.16 -7.11
CA LYS A 185 -8.71 -12.85 -6.43
C LYS A 185 -8.52 -12.94 -4.91
N TYR A 186 -9.00 -14.02 -4.30
CA TYR A 186 -9.16 -14.11 -2.86
C TYR A 186 -7.96 -14.80 -2.21
N GLY A 187 -7.80 -14.59 -0.91
CA GLY A 187 -6.71 -15.19 -0.17
C GLY A 187 -6.14 -14.25 0.88
N LYS A 188 -4.96 -14.59 1.39
CA LYS A 188 -4.31 -13.84 2.46
C LYS A 188 -2.80 -13.91 2.34
N ILE A 189 -2.14 -12.80 2.61
CA ILE A 189 -0.72 -12.73 2.92
C ILE A 189 -0.59 -12.68 4.44
N THR A 190 0.25 -13.55 5.00
CA THR A 190 0.62 -13.57 6.40
C THR A 190 2.13 -13.36 6.51
N ILE A 191 2.52 -12.21 7.04
CA ILE A 191 3.91 -11.90 7.38
C ILE A 191 4.13 -12.39 8.82
N ASN A 192 4.96 -13.42 8.99
CA ASN A 192 5.29 -13.98 10.29
C ASN A 192 6.54 -13.28 10.83
N MET A 193 6.42 -12.69 12.02
CA MET A 193 7.54 -12.05 12.71
C MET A 193 8.28 -13.07 13.59
N LYS A 194 9.53 -12.74 13.95
CA LYS A 194 10.35 -13.58 14.85
C LYS A 194 9.82 -13.65 16.27
N ASP A 195 9.12 -12.61 16.73
CA ASP A 195 8.46 -12.53 18.04
C ASP A 195 7.06 -13.17 18.04
N GLU A 196 6.77 -14.05 17.08
CA GLU A 196 5.50 -14.76 16.89
C GLU A 196 4.28 -13.88 16.53
N LYS A 197 4.45 -12.55 16.47
CA LYS A 197 3.42 -11.66 15.93
C LYS A 197 3.20 -11.92 14.44
N LYS A 198 1.98 -11.66 13.99
CA LYS A 198 1.56 -11.85 12.60
C LYS A 198 0.95 -10.58 12.06
N VAL A 199 1.32 -10.21 10.84
CA VAL A 199 0.65 -9.15 10.08
C VAL A 199 -0.08 -9.81 8.93
N GLU A 200 -1.40 -9.63 8.90
CA GLU A 200 -2.27 -10.24 7.90
C GLU A 200 -2.79 -9.18 6.92
N ILE A 201 -2.81 -9.55 5.64
CA ILE A 201 -3.34 -8.72 4.56
C ILE A 201 -4.26 -9.56 3.69
N ASP A 202 -5.50 -9.12 3.54
CA ASP A 202 -6.46 -9.75 2.64
C ASP A 202 -6.12 -9.41 1.17
N LEU A 203 -6.11 -10.43 0.31
CA LEU A 203 -5.88 -10.28 -1.13
C LEU A 203 -7.14 -9.84 -1.89
N SER A 204 -8.32 -10.00 -1.30
CA SER A 204 -9.61 -9.68 -1.91
C SER A 204 -9.76 -8.21 -2.26
N ASP A 205 -8.95 -7.36 -1.63
CA ASP A 205 -9.04 -5.92 -1.76
C ASP A 205 -7.69 -5.21 -1.58
N LYS A 206 -7.61 -3.95 -1.98
CA LYS A 206 -6.40 -3.13 -1.82
C LYS A 206 -6.11 -2.85 -0.33
N LEU A 207 -4.83 -2.83 0.04
CA LEU A 207 -4.40 -2.49 1.42
C LEU A 207 -5.05 -1.18 1.91
N GLN A 208 -5.54 -1.21 3.16
CA GLN A 208 -6.13 -0.06 3.85
C GLN A 208 -5.16 1.14 3.86
N PHE A 209 -5.65 2.33 3.53
CA PHE A 209 -4.81 3.52 3.45
C PHE A 209 -4.12 3.84 4.78
N GLU A 210 -4.82 3.63 5.89
CA GLU A 210 -4.34 3.82 7.26
C GLU A 210 -3.20 2.86 7.62
N ARG A 211 -3.12 1.71 6.95
CA ARG A 211 -2.07 0.71 7.14
C ARG A 211 -0.86 0.95 6.25
N MET A 212 -0.95 1.83 5.25
CA MET A 212 0.20 2.15 4.38
C MET A 212 1.32 2.91 5.11
N GLY A 213 1.01 3.52 6.25
CA GLY A 213 1.98 4.17 7.15
C GLY A 213 2.60 3.23 8.19
N ASP A 214 2.17 1.97 8.27
CA ASP A 214 2.81 0.98 9.14
C ASP A 214 4.21 0.64 8.62
N VAL A 215 5.17 0.46 9.53
CA VAL A 215 6.55 0.08 9.22
C VAL A 215 6.95 -1.17 10.01
N LEU A 216 7.81 -1.98 9.41
CA LEU A 216 8.39 -3.18 10.00
C LEU A 216 9.91 -3.13 9.86
N ASN A 217 10.60 -3.69 10.85
CA ASN A 217 12.03 -3.97 10.73
C ASN A 217 12.22 -5.25 9.91
N SER A 218 12.93 -5.14 8.80
CA SER A 218 13.12 -6.24 7.85
C SER A 218 13.79 -7.46 8.49
N LYS A 219 14.69 -7.24 9.46
CA LYS A 219 15.39 -8.32 10.17
C LYS A 219 14.48 -9.10 11.11
N ASP A 220 13.34 -8.54 11.49
CA ASP A 220 12.38 -9.18 12.40
C ASP A 220 11.36 -10.03 11.64
N ILE A 221 11.36 -9.99 10.31
CA ILE A 221 10.52 -10.84 9.47
C ILE A 221 11.14 -12.24 9.42
N LYS A 222 10.36 -13.24 9.87
CA LYS A 222 10.76 -14.66 9.86
C LYS A 222 10.50 -15.30 8.51
N ASN A 223 9.30 -15.15 7.98
CA ASN A 223 8.88 -15.62 6.66
C ASN A 223 7.57 -14.97 6.22
N ILE A 224 7.23 -15.13 4.95
CA ILE A 224 5.96 -14.72 4.37
C ILE A 224 5.23 -15.97 3.88
N ALA A 225 3.97 -16.14 4.28
CA ALA A 225 3.10 -17.20 3.81
C ALA A 225 1.91 -16.60 3.08
N VAL A 226 1.63 -17.08 1.89
CA VAL A 226 0.53 -16.64 1.04
C VAL A 226 -0.38 -17.82 0.78
N THR A 227 -1.68 -17.62 1.00
CA THR A 227 -2.71 -18.56 0.57
C THR A 227 -3.58 -17.88 -0.47
N MET A 228 -3.51 -18.34 -1.71
CA MET A 228 -4.38 -17.92 -2.81
C MET A 228 -5.56 -18.88 -2.93
N LYS A 229 -6.78 -18.34 -2.90
CA LYS A 229 -8.01 -19.10 -3.08
C LYS A 229 -8.58 -18.80 -4.46
N LYS A 230 -8.70 -19.84 -5.27
CA LYS A 230 -9.41 -19.78 -6.55
C LYS A 230 -10.84 -20.23 -6.31
N ILE A 231 -11.79 -19.35 -6.66
CA ILE A 231 -13.23 -19.64 -6.64
C ILE A 231 -13.68 -20.01 -8.05
#